data_AF-A0AAV5C649-F1
#
_entry.id   AF-A0AAV5C649-F1
#
_cell.length_a   1.000
_cell.length_b   1.000
_cell.length_c   1.000
_cell.angle_alpha   90.00
_cell.angle_beta   90.00
_cell.angle_gamma   90.00
#
_symmetry.space_group_name_H-M   'P 1'
#
loop_
_entity.id
_entity.type
_entity.pdbx_description
1 polymer ?
#
loop_
_entity_poly.entity_id
_entity_poly.type
_entity_poly.pdbx_seq_one_letter_code
_entity_poly.pdbx_strand_id
1 'polypeptide(L)'
;MGGQYFMEVRSIGLLAEVLFVEHKKFAENYRLYARSHFIKAIELGVILTLYASFGSASGNTLVYILLTISSWFLVLSWILAPFIFNPSGLDWLKNFNDFEDFLNWIWFQGGISVKSEQSWEKWWEEETDHHLRMTGLWGSILEIILDLRFFFFQYAIVYRLHIAGQSRSILVYLLSWACILLAFVALMTVAYFRDKYSAKKHIRYRLIQAIVVSGTVAAIVLLLQFTNFQFVDTFTGLLAFLPTGWGIVSIALVFRPFLRRSEMVWKTVVTVARLYDILFGVIVMAPVAVLSWLPGLQEMQTRILFNDAFSRGLHISQIITGKKAHAV
;
A
#
# COMPACT_ATOMS: atom_id res chain seq x y z
N MET A 1 16.28 -38.91 -31.66
CA MET A 1 15.18 -38.49 -30.76
C MET A 1 15.63 -38.10 -29.35
N GLY A 2 16.76 -38.60 -28.81
CA GLY A 2 17.21 -38.23 -27.44
C GLY A 2 17.80 -36.82 -27.27
N GLY A 3 18.28 -36.17 -28.33
CA GLY A 3 18.91 -34.84 -28.25
C GLY A 3 17.95 -33.66 -28.02
N GLN A 4 16.71 -33.77 -28.52
CA GLN A 4 15.69 -32.73 -28.36
C GLN A 4 15.09 -32.73 -26.94
N TYR A 5 14.72 -33.90 -26.42
CA TYR A 5 14.29 -34.06 -25.02
C TYR A 5 15.37 -33.62 -24.01
N PHE A 6 16.65 -33.81 -24.34
CA PHE A 6 17.77 -33.43 -23.47
C PHE A 6 18.01 -31.91 -23.40
N MET A 7 17.82 -31.19 -24.52
CA MET A 7 17.85 -29.72 -24.54
C MET A 7 16.67 -29.13 -23.78
N GLU A 8 15.49 -29.76 -23.88
CA GLU A 8 14.26 -29.31 -23.21
C GLU A 8 14.36 -29.46 -21.69
N VAL A 9 14.88 -30.59 -21.17
CA VAL A 9 15.07 -30.79 -19.73
C VAL A 9 16.18 -29.88 -19.15
N ARG A 10 17.26 -29.62 -19.91
CA ARG A 10 18.32 -28.68 -19.49
C ARG A 10 17.84 -27.24 -19.49
N SER A 11 17.03 -26.86 -20.46
CA SER A 11 16.32 -25.58 -20.51
C SER A 11 15.37 -25.43 -19.33
N ILE A 12 14.53 -26.44 -19.04
CA ILE A 12 13.58 -26.42 -17.93
C ILE A 12 14.28 -26.38 -16.56
N GLY A 13 15.39 -27.10 -16.38
CA GLY A 13 16.18 -27.07 -15.13
C GLY A 13 16.88 -25.74 -14.88
N LEU A 14 17.54 -25.16 -15.89
CA LEU A 14 18.14 -23.82 -15.79
C LEU A 14 17.09 -22.72 -15.65
N LEU A 15 15.95 -22.85 -16.35
CA LEU A 15 14.84 -21.91 -16.21
C LEU A 15 14.19 -22.01 -14.83
N ALA A 16 14.07 -23.21 -14.24
CA ALA A 16 13.57 -23.37 -12.87
C ALA A 16 14.56 -22.84 -11.83
N GLU A 17 15.87 -23.03 -12.02
CA GLU A 17 16.91 -22.44 -11.17
C GLU A 17 16.94 -20.90 -11.27
N VAL A 18 16.72 -20.33 -12.46
CA VAL A 18 16.68 -18.87 -12.65
C VAL A 18 15.36 -18.26 -12.18
N LEU A 19 14.21 -18.93 -12.39
CA LEU A 19 12.90 -18.43 -11.95
C LEU A 19 12.70 -18.46 -10.42
N PHE A 20 13.37 -19.34 -9.69
CA PHE A 20 13.20 -19.46 -8.23
C PHE A 20 14.27 -18.71 -7.41
N VAL A 21 15.31 -18.19 -8.05
CA VAL A 21 16.46 -17.53 -7.39
C VAL A 21 16.45 -16.01 -7.59
N GLU A 22 15.67 -15.48 -8.54
CA GLU A 22 15.67 -14.05 -8.82
C GLU A 22 14.86 -13.27 -7.77
N HIS A 23 15.55 -12.34 -7.10
CA HIS A 23 14.90 -11.37 -6.22
C HIS A 23 14.05 -10.40 -7.05
N LYS A 24 12.77 -10.31 -6.70
CA LYS A 24 11.82 -9.37 -7.31
C LYS A 24 11.81 -8.05 -6.57
N LYS A 25 11.98 -6.95 -7.30
CA LYS A 25 12.00 -5.60 -6.71
C LYS A 25 10.66 -5.26 -6.07
N PHE A 26 10.66 -4.46 -5.01
CA PHE A 26 9.41 -4.02 -4.37
C PHE A 26 8.42 -3.37 -5.34
N ALA A 27 8.88 -2.54 -6.30
CA ALA A 27 8.00 -1.94 -7.30
C ALA A 27 7.28 -2.99 -8.18
N GLU A 28 7.95 -4.09 -8.52
CA GLU A 28 7.35 -5.19 -9.28
C GLU A 28 6.34 -5.95 -8.43
N ASN A 29 6.69 -6.29 -7.18
CA ASN A 29 5.77 -6.90 -6.24
C ASN A 29 4.54 -6.03 -5.98
N TYR A 30 4.72 -4.71 -5.86
CA TYR A 30 3.63 -3.77 -5.67
C TYR A 30 2.66 -3.82 -6.85
N ARG A 31 3.15 -3.79 -8.10
CA ARG A 31 2.29 -3.90 -9.28
C ARG A 31 1.47 -5.20 -9.32
N LEU A 32 2.05 -6.31 -8.87
CA LEU A 32 1.38 -7.62 -8.87
C LEU A 32 0.37 -7.79 -7.73
N TYR A 33 0.69 -7.26 -6.54
CA TYR A 33 -0.04 -7.57 -5.31
C TYR A 33 -0.86 -6.40 -4.72
N ALA A 34 -0.74 -5.18 -5.25
CA ALA A 34 -1.40 -3.99 -4.72
C ALA A 34 -2.92 -4.20 -4.50
N ARG A 35 -3.67 -4.51 -5.57
CA ARG A 35 -5.14 -4.61 -5.52
C ARG A 35 -5.64 -5.90 -4.89
N SER A 36 -4.89 -6.99 -5.03
CA SER A 36 -5.31 -8.33 -4.61
C SER A 36 -4.99 -8.62 -3.14
N HIS A 37 -3.84 -8.17 -2.64
CA HIS A 37 -3.35 -8.51 -1.30
C HIS A 37 -3.13 -7.27 -0.44
N PHE A 38 -2.28 -6.33 -0.87
CA PHE A 38 -1.84 -5.23 -0.01
C PHE A 38 -2.97 -4.31 0.42
N ILE A 39 -3.74 -3.78 -0.54
CA ILE A 39 -4.86 -2.89 -0.24
C ILE A 39 -5.93 -3.62 0.59
N LYS A 40 -6.16 -4.91 0.31
CA LYS A 40 -7.11 -5.73 1.08
C LYS A 40 -6.65 -6.01 2.51
N ALA A 41 -5.36 -6.23 2.71
CA ALA A 41 -4.78 -6.38 4.03
C ALA A 41 -4.88 -5.08 4.85
N ILE A 42 -4.64 -3.93 4.21
CA ILE A 42 -4.79 -2.62 4.85
C ILE A 42 -6.26 -2.36 5.20
N GLU A 43 -7.20 -2.58 4.26
CA GLU A 43 -8.64 -2.45 4.51
C GLU A 43 -9.08 -3.31 5.71
N LEU A 44 -8.68 -4.58 5.74
CA LEU A 44 -9.01 -5.51 6.82
C LEU A 44 -8.32 -5.14 8.15
N GLY A 45 -7.05 -4.75 8.11
CA GLY A 45 -6.29 -4.32 9.29
C GLY A 45 -6.89 -3.08 9.96
N VAL A 46 -7.37 -2.11 9.17
CA VAL A 46 -8.12 -0.95 9.68
C VAL A 46 -9.38 -1.42 10.41
N ILE A 47 -10.18 -2.31 9.81
CA ILE A 47 -11.40 -2.84 10.41
C ILE A 47 -11.11 -3.58 11.73
N LEU A 48 -10.07 -4.43 11.76
CA LEU A 48 -9.69 -5.18 12.96
C LEU A 48 -9.20 -4.28 14.08
N THR A 49 -8.48 -3.19 13.74
CA THR A 49 -8.03 -2.18 14.69
C THR A 49 -9.21 -1.43 15.30
N LEU A 50 -10.21 -1.09 14.48
CA LEU A 50 -11.44 -0.47 14.96
C LEU A 50 -12.27 -1.42 15.81
N TYR A 51 -12.34 -2.69 15.45
CA TYR A 51 -13.01 -3.71 16.25
C TYR A 51 -12.30 -3.94 17.60
N ALA A 52 -10.96 -3.87 17.63
CA ALA A 52 -10.19 -3.90 18.88
C ALA A 52 -10.55 -2.74 19.81
N SER A 53 -10.64 -1.54 19.22
CA SER A 53 -10.83 -0.29 19.96
C SER A 53 -12.27 -0.09 20.43
N PHE A 54 -13.25 -0.50 19.62
CA PHE A 54 -14.66 -0.13 19.80
C PHE A 54 -15.65 -1.30 19.70
N GLY A 55 -15.17 -2.53 19.47
CA GLY A 55 -16.01 -3.71 19.35
C GLY A 55 -16.63 -4.13 20.68
N SER A 56 -17.67 -4.96 20.62
CA SER A 56 -18.32 -5.54 21.80
C SER A 56 -17.36 -6.36 22.67
N ALA A 57 -16.29 -6.90 22.07
CA ALA A 57 -15.25 -7.64 22.76
C ALA A 57 -14.10 -6.77 23.33
N SER A 58 -14.16 -5.44 23.18
CA SER A 58 -13.09 -4.51 23.62
C SER A 58 -12.78 -4.60 25.12
N GLY A 59 -13.71 -5.07 25.96
CA GLY A 59 -13.53 -5.28 27.40
C GLY A 59 -12.91 -6.63 27.79
N ASN A 60 -12.81 -7.60 26.86
CA ASN A 60 -12.22 -8.91 27.13
C ASN A 60 -11.20 -9.27 26.05
N THR A 61 -9.92 -8.98 26.35
CA THR A 61 -8.80 -9.18 25.44
C THR A 61 -8.70 -10.61 24.91
N LEU A 62 -8.99 -11.62 25.73
CA LEU A 62 -8.93 -13.02 25.31
C LEU A 62 -10.01 -13.35 24.27
N VAL A 63 -11.24 -12.88 24.49
CA VAL A 63 -12.34 -13.08 23.53
C VAL A 63 -12.03 -12.38 22.21
N TYR A 64 -11.52 -11.14 22.26
CA TYR A 64 -11.10 -10.43 21.05
C TYR A 64 -10.02 -11.20 20.27
N ILE A 65 -8.96 -11.65 20.95
CA ILE A 65 -7.86 -12.38 20.32
C ILE A 65 -8.40 -13.66 19.67
N LEU A 66 -9.19 -14.46 20.40
CA LEU A 66 -9.74 -15.71 19.87
C LEU A 66 -10.63 -15.50 18.65
N LEU A 67 -11.42 -14.43 18.62
CA LEU A 67 -12.29 -14.11 17.50
C LEU A 67 -11.55 -13.58 16.27
N THR A 68 -10.39 -12.93 16.45
CA THR A 68 -9.74 -12.15 15.38
C THR A 68 -8.37 -12.67 14.96
N ILE A 69 -7.79 -13.65 15.66
CA ILE A 69 -6.44 -14.16 15.37
C ILE A 69 -6.29 -14.66 13.93
N SER A 70 -7.31 -15.33 13.39
CA SER A 70 -7.31 -15.81 12.01
C SER A 70 -7.33 -14.66 11.00
N SER A 71 -8.08 -13.59 11.28
CA SER A 71 -8.13 -12.39 10.44
C SER A 71 -6.83 -11.59 10.49
N TRP A 72 -6.21 -11.46 11.66
CA TRP A 72 -4.88 -10.84 11.78
C TRP A 72 -3.80 -11.66 11.08
N PHE A 73 -3.86 -12.99 11.16
CA PHE A 73 -2.98 -13.86 10.40
C PHE A 73 -3.15 -13.67 8.88
N LEU A 74 -4.39 -13.49 8.40
CA LEU A 74 -4.66 -13.17 7.00
C LEU A 74 -4.08 -11.82 6.57
N VAL A 75 -4.21 -10.78 7.41
CA VAL A 75 -3.60 -9.46 7.16
C VAL A 75 -2.08 -9.59 7.03
N LEU A 76 -1.44 -10.27 7.99
CA LEU A 76 0.00 -10.46 7.99
C LEU A 76 0.46 -11.30 6.79
N SER A 77 -0.25 -12.37 6.44
CA SER A 77 0.14 -13.22 5.31
C SER A 77 0.02 -12.49 3.98
N TRP A 78 -1.03 -11.68 3.76
CA TRP A 78 -1.17 -10.88 2.55
C TRP A 78 -0.11 -9.79 2.40
N ILE A 79 0.36 -9.21 3.50
CA ILE A 79 1.45 -8.23 3.46
C ILE A 79 2.80 -8.93 3.27
N LEU A 80 3.07 -9.98 4.04
CA LEU A 80 4.41 -10.55 4.16
C LEU A 80 4.72 -11.64 3.13
N ALA A 81 3.73 -12.35 2.58
CA ALA A 81 3.98 -13.45 1.65
C ALA A 81 4.84 -13.04 0.43
N PRO A 82 4.60 -11.89 -0.24
CA PRO A 82 5.44 -11.45 -1.35
C PRO A 82 6.90 -11.18 -0.97
N PHE A 83 7.21 -10.99 0.32
CA PHE A 83 8.57 -10.76 0.81
C PHE A 83 9.20 -12.04 1.32
N ILE A 84 8.47 -12.84 2.10
CA ILE A 84 8.95 -14.12 2.66
C ILE A 84 9.32 -15.09 1.54
N PHE A 85 8.54 -15.13 0.45
CA PHE A 85 8.78 -16.00 -0.69
C PHE A 85 9.67 -15.36 -1.77
N ASN A 86 10.25 -14.20 -1.51
CA ASN A 86 11.17 -13.51 -2.40
C ASN A 86 12.60 -13.65 -1.86
N PRO A 87 13.56 -14.24 -2.61
CA PRO A 87 14.95 -14.34 -2.18
C PRO A 87 15.48 -12.97 -1.72
N SER A 88 16.15 -12.88 -0.57
CA SER A 88 16.60 -11.59 0.02
C SER A 88 15.49 -10.58 0.35
N GLY A 89 14.23 -11.01 0.41
CA GLY A 89 13.08 -10.14 0.71
C GLY A 89 13.01 -9.66 2.16
N LEU A 90 13.84 -10.19 3.07
CA LEU A 90 14.05 -9.68 4.43
C LEU A 90 15.46 -9.10 4.65
N ASP A 91 16.20 -8.80 3.58
CA ASP A 91 17.48 -8.08 3.69
C ASP A 91 17.23 -6.58 3.84
N TRP A 92 17.75 -5.98 4.92
CA TRP A 92 17.51 -4.57 5.24
C TRP A 92 18.00 -3.61 4.14
N LEU A 93 19.24 -3.79 3.67
CA LEU A 93 19.84 -2.90 2.68
C LEU A 93 19.12 -3.05 1.35
N LYS A 94 18.77 -4.29 0.99
CA LYS A 94 18.03 -4.57 -0.24
C LYS A 94 16.65 -3.93 -0.21
N ASN A 95 15.90 -4.10 0.87
CA ASN A 95 14.56 -3.54 1.02
C ASN A 95 14.56 -2.01 1.03
N PHE A 96 15.59 -1.39 1.61
CA PHE A 96 15.76 0.06 1.53
C PHE A 96 15.97 0.54 0.10
N ASN A 97 16.88 -0.09 -0.65
CA ASN A 97 17.15 0.25 -2.05
C ASN A 97 15.92 0.02 -2.95
N ASP A 98 15.21 -1.08 -2.72
CA ASP A 98 13.98 -1.42 -3.44
C ASP A 98 12.84 -0.42 -3.17
N PHE A 99 12.77 0.12 -1.96
CA PHE A 99 11.83 1.18 -1.63
C PHE A 99 12.19 2.51 -2.31
N GLU A 100 13.49 2.84 -2.42
CA GLU A 100 13.96 3.98 -3.20
C GLU A 100 13.60 3.82 -4.69
N ASP A 101 13.83 2.63 -5.26
CA ASP A 101 13.41 2.28 -6.63
C ASP A 101 11.90 2.43 -6.83
N PHE A 102 11.09 2.02 -5.84
CA PHE A 102 9.65 2.21 -5.85
C PHE A 102 9.25 3.69 -5.86
N LEU A 103 9.87 4.52 -5.02
CA LEU A 103 9.62 5.96 -5.02
C LEU A 103 10.02 6.59 -6.37
N ASN A 104 11.18 6.20 -6.92
CA ASN A 104 11.62 6.65 -8.23
C ASN A 104 10.62 6.28 -9.34
N TRP A 105 10.11 5.05 -9.33
CA TRP A 105 9.06 4.59 -10.26
C TRP A 105 7.75 5.36 -10.10
N ILE A 106 7.36 5.72 -8.87
CA ILE A 106 6.17 6.52 -8.58
C ILE A 106 6.29 7.95 -9.14
N TRP A 107 7.44 8.57 -8.98
CA TRP A 107 7.68 9.96 -9.39
C TRP A 107 8.12 10.13 -10.83
N PHE A 108 8.42 9.03 -11.54
CA PHE A 108 8.87 9.06 -12.92
C PHE A 108 7.79 9.63 -13.85
N GLN A 109 8.06 10.82 -14.39
CA GLN A 109 7.24 11.48 -15.40
C GLN A 109 7.59 10.89 -16.77
N GLY A 110 6.66 10.11 -17.34
CA GLY A 110 6.88 9.40 -18.59
C GLY A 110 6.70 10.25 -19.86
N GLY A 111 7.33 9.80 -20.95
CA GLY A 111 7.07 10.23 -22.33
C GLY A 111 6.04 9.34 -23.05
N ILE A 112 5.86 9.53 -24.36
CA ILE A 112 4.76 8.96 -25.16
C ILE A 112 4.78 7.41 -25.25
N SER A 113 5.93 6.75 -25.00
CA SER A 113 6.10 5.29 -25.12
C SER A 113 6.74 4.66 -23.87
N VAL A 114 6.26 5.06 -22.69
CA VAL A 114 6.74 4.48 -21.42
C VAL A 114 5.85 3.30 -21.02
N LYS A 115 6.49 2.22 -20.55
CA LYS A 115 5.81 1.01 -20.07
C LYS A 115 5.38 1.15 -18.60
N SER A 116 4.39 0.37 -18.16
CA SER A 116 3.99 0.27 -16.74
C SER A 116 5.13 -0.12 -15.80
N GLU A 117 6.13 -0.84 -16.31
CA GLU A 117 7.33 -1.19 -15.56
C GLU A 117 8.15 0.03 -15.11
N GLN A 118 8.08 1.11 -15.87
CA GLN A 118 8.93 2.31 -15.73
C GLN A 118 8.19 3.49 -15.11
N SER A 119 6.86 3.58 -15.27
CA SER A 119 6.06 4.66 -14.71
C SER A 119 4.83 4.14 -13.99
N TRP A 120 4.68 4.56 -12.73
CA TRP A 120 3.47 4.32 -11.94
C TRP A 120 2.22 4.87 -12.62
N GLU A 121 2.28 6.04 -13.23
CA GLU A 121 1.11 6.65 -13.86
C GLU A 121 0.60 5.78 -15.01
N LYS A 122 1.51 5.17 -15.78
CA LYS A 122 1.15 4.24 -16.84
C LYS A 122 0.60 2.91 -16.31
N TRP A 123 1.23 2.34 -15.28
CA TRP A 123 0.69 1.16 -14.60
C TRP A 123 -0.71 1.42 -14.02
N TRP A 124 -0.91 2.54 -13.34
CA TRP A 124 -2.18 2.94 -12.76
C TRP A 124 -3.25 3.13 -13.84
N GLU A 125 -2.89 3.74 -14.98
CA GLU A 125 -3.77 3.84 -16.13
C GLU A 125 -4.14 2.47 -16.69
N GLU A 126 -3.17 1.56 -16.89
CA GLU A 126 -3.40 0.22 -17.43
C GLU A 126 -4.29 -0.63 -16.51
N GLU A 127 -3.98 -0.63 -15.22
CA GLU A 127 -4.74 -1.33 -14.19
C GLU A 127 -6.19 -0.81 -14.12
N THR A 128 -6.36 0.51 -14.16
CA THR A 128 -7.68 1.15 -14.13
C THR A 128 -8.45 0.94 -15.44
N ASP A 129 -7.80 1.07 -16.60
CA ASP A 129 -8.43 0.87 -17.91
C ASP A 129 -8.88 -0.58 -18.07
N HIS A 130 -8.08 -1.55 -17.63
CA HIS A 130 -8.46 -2.96 -17.70
C HIS A 130 -9.71 -3.23 -16.86
N HIS A 131 -9.76 -2.68 -15.64
CA HIS A 131 -10.92 -2.80 -14.76
C HIS A 131 -12.17 -2.19 -15.41
N LEU A 132 -12.10 -0.96 -15.90
CA LEU A 132 -13.26 -0.25 -16.43
C LEU A 132 -13.72 -0.71 -17.82
N ARG A 133 -12.81 -1.17 -18.69
CA ARG A 133 -13.16 -1.62 -20.05
C ARG A 133 -13.94 -2.94 -20.06
N MET A 134 -13.73 -3.79 -19.06
CA MET A 134 -14.45 -5.06 -18.91
C MET A 134 -15.80 -4.88 -18.19
N THR A 135 -16.01 -3.71 -17.59
CA THR A 135 -17.13 -3.43 -16.71
C THR A 135 -18.21 -2.65 -17.47
N GLY A 136 -19.33 -3.32 -17.80
CA GLY A 136 -20.52 -2.66 -18.33
C GLY A 136 -21.20 -1.75 -17.29
N LEU A 137 -22.29 -1.07 -17.67
CA LEU A 137 -23.05 -0.15 -16.78
C LEU A 137 -23.39 -0.78 -15.41
N TRP A 138 -23.78 -2.05 -15.40
CA TRP A 138 -24.08 -2.80 -14.18
C TRP A 138 -22.86 -3.02 -13.29
N GLY A 139 -21.69 -3.26 -13.89
CA GLY A 139 -20.47 -3.40 -13.12
C GLY A 139 -20.04 -2.07 -12.50
N SER A 140 -20.21 -0.95 -13.19
CA SER A 140 -19.93 0.38 -12.64
C SER A 140 -20.85 0.72 -11.46
N ILE A 141 -22.14 0.33 -11.54
CA ILE A 141 -23.08 0.46 -10.41
C ILE A 141 -22.63 -0.41 -9.24
N LEU A 142 -22.22 -1.66 -9.50
CA LEU A 142 -21.72 -2.56 -8.45
C LEU A 142 -20.43 -2.04 -7.81
N GLU A 143 -19.51 -1.47 -8.58
CA GLU A 143 -18.31 -0.81 -8.06
C GLU A 143 -18.66 0.34 -7.12
N ILE A 144 -19.58 1.22 -7.53
CA ILE A 144 -20.07 2.30 -6.66
C ILE A 144 -20.67 1.73 -5.37
N ILE A 145 -21.55 0.72 -5.46
CA ILE A 145 -22.17 0.09 -4.29
C ILE A 145 -21.11 -0.52 -3.37
N LEU A 146 -20.10 -1.18 -3.92
CA LEU A 146 -18.99 -1.75 -3.14
C LEU A 146 -18.13 -0.67 -2.51
N ASP A 147 -17.90 0.45 -3.19
CA ASP A 147 -17.14 1.59 -2.67
C ASP A 147 -17.90 2.37 -1.58
N LEU A 148 -19.24 2.32 -1.57
CA LEU A 148 -20.04 2.89 -0.49
C LEU A 148 -19.64 2.37 0.89
N ARG A 149 -19.07 1.16 0.96
CA ARG A 149 -18.54 0.56 2.21
C ARG A 149 -17.52 1.47 2.91
N PHE A 150 -16.71 2.21 2.16
CA PHE A 150 -15.70 3.09 2.74
C PHE A 150 -16.32 4.25 3.53
N PHE A 151 -17.46 4.76 3.06
CA PHE A 151 -18.20 5.82 3.77
C PHE A 151 -18.96 5.26 4.98
N PHE A 152 -19.41 4.00 4.92
CA PHE A 152 -19.91 3.31 6.12
C PHE A 152 -18.81 3.13 7.17
N PHE A 153 -17.58 2.78 6.77
CA PHE A 153 -16.44 2.73 7.69
C PHE A 153 -16.15 4.09 8.29
N GLN A 154 -16.09 5.14 7.47
CA GLN A 154 -15.93 6.51 7.97
C GLN A 154 -17.02 6.87 8.98
N TYR A 155 -18.30 6.61 8.67
CA TYR A 155 -19.41 6.88 9.56
C TYR A 155 -19.25 6.12 10.89
N ALA A 156 -18.89 4.84 10.84
CA ALA A 156 -18.66 4.03 12.02
C ALA A 156 -17.51 4.57 12.89
N ILE A 157 -16.44 5.08 12.26
CA ILE A 157 -15.30 5.69 12.95
C ILE A 157 -15.72 7.01 13.62
N VAL A 158 -16.35 7.91 12.87
CA VAL A 158 -16.75 9.24 13.33
C VAL A 158 -17.72 9.14 14.51
N TYR A 159 -18.64 8.18 14.46
CA TYR A 159 -19.58 7.91 15.55
C TYR A 159 -18.90 7.50 16.87
N ARG A 160 -17.68 6.94 16.79
CA ARG A 160 -16.92 6.49 17.97
C ARG A 160 -15.95 7.55 18.50
N LEU A 161 -15.78 8.68 17.81
CA LEU A 161 -14.94 9.78 18.31
C LEU A 161 -15.59 10.42 19.54
N HIS A 162 -14.79 10.74 20.56
CA HIS A 162 -15.29 11.35 21.80
C HIS A 162 -15.86 12.75 21.54
N ILE A 163 -15.31 13.46 20.55
CA ILE A 163 -15.84 14.74 20.05
C ILE A 163 -17.32 14.66 19.63
N ALA A 164 -17.81 13.49 19.18
CA ALA A 164 -19.18 13.31 18.74
C ALA A 164 -20.18 13.25 19.92
N GLY A 165 -19.72 13.12 21.17
CA GLY A 165 -20.56 13.16 22.36
C GLY A 165 -21.71 12.15 22.36
N GLN A 166 -21.51 10.97 21.76
CA GLN A 166 -22.53 9.94 21.48
C GLN A 166 -23.70 10.39 20.58
N SER A 167 -23.66 11.60 20.03
CA SER A 167 -24.71 12.07 19.13
C SER A 167 -24.63 11.32 17.79
N ARG A 168 -25.72 10.64 17.42
CA ARG A 168 -25.82 9.86 16.16
C ARG A 168 -26.22 10.71 14.96
N SER A 169 -26.11 12.03 15.06
CA SER A 169 -26.72 12.92 14.07
C SER A 169 -25.92 12.89 12.77
N ILE A 170 -26.64 12.90 11.65
CA ILE A 170 -26.05 13.03 10.31
C ILE A 170 -25.23 14.32 10.21
N LEU A 171 -25.57 15.35 10.99
CA LEU A 171 -24.86 16.61 11.04
C LEU A 171 -23.43 16.47 11.59
N VAL A 172 -23.20 15.67 12.64
CA VAL A 172 -21.82 15.39 13.12
C VAL A 172 -21.00 14.68 12.05
N TYR A 173 -21.63 13.73 11.34
CA TYR A 173 -20.97 13.08 10.21
C TYR A 173 -20.61 14.09 9.12
N LEU A 174 -21.53 14.96 8.68
CA LEU A 174 -21.24 15.98 7.68
C LEU A 174 -20.16 16.98 8.14
N LEU A 175 -20.13 17.36 9.42
CA LEU A 175 -19.07 18.20 9.98
C LEU A 175 -17.70 17.52 9.95
N SER A 176 -17.64 16.19 10.13
CA SER A 176 -16.38 15.44 10.05
C SER A 176 -15.73 15.53 8.65
N TRP A 177 -16.53 15.68 7.59
CA TRP A 177 -16.02 15.89 6.23
C TRP A 177 -15.27 17.21 6.09
N ALA A 178 -15.66 18.26 6.82
CA ALA A 178 -14.91 19.51 6.84
C ALA A 178 -13.52 19.31 7.49
N CYS A 179 -13.42 18.50 8.54
CA CYS A 179 -12.14 18.16 9.17
C CYS A 179 -11.23 17.36 8.22
N ILE A 180 -11.80 16.38 7.51
CA ILE A 180 -11.08 15.58 6.51
C ILE A 180 -10.61 16.45 5.34
N LEU A 181 -11.46 17.35 4.84
CA LEU A 181 -11.10 18.31 3.79
C LEU A 181 -9.99 19.26 4.25
N LEU A 182 -10.05 19.77 5.47
CA LEU A 182 -9.02 20.63 6.04
C LEU A 182 -7.67 19.92 6.09
N ALA A 183 -7.65 18.68 6.62
CA ALA A 183 -6.44 17.86 6.67
C ALA A 183 -5.90 17.55 5.26
N PHE A 184 -6.78 17.20 4.32
CA PHE A 184 -6.42 16.97 2.92
C PHE A 184 -5.79 18.20 2.28
N VAL A 185 -6.40 19.39 2.43
CA VAL A 185 -5.88 20.65 1.89
C VAL A 185 -4.53 21.01 2.50
N ALA A 186 -4.35 20.80 3.81
CA ALA A 186 -3.08 21.03 4.48
C ALA A 186 -1.97 20.13 3.89
N LEU A 187 -2.24 18.83 3.71
CA LEU A 187 -1.30 17.89 3.11
C LEU A 187 -0.99 18.22 1.65
N MET A 188 -2.00 18.56 0.85
CA MET A 188 -1.84 18.99 -0.55
C MET A 188 -0.99 20.25 -0.66
N THR A 189 -1.21 21.20 0.24
CA THR A 189 -0.42 22.44 0.30
C THR A 189 1.05 22.10 0.54
N VAL A 190 1.37 21.29 1.55
CA VAL A 190 2.75 20.89 1.85
C VAL A 190 3.39 20.15 0.66
N ALA A 191 2.67 19.24 0.01
CA ALA A 191 3.16 18.50 -1.15
C ALA A 191 3.44 19.43 -2.35
N TYR A 192 2.50 20.29 -2.71
CA TYR A 192 2.64 21.25 -3.81
C TYR A 192 3.84 22.19 -3.60
N PHE A 193 4.00 22.71 -2.38
CA PHE A 193 5.09 23.62 -2.07
C PHE A 193 6.45 22.91 -1.92
N ARG A 194 6.47 21.62 -1.55
CA ARG A 194 7.67 20.78 -1.58
C ARG A 194 8.23 20.72 -3.00
N ASP A 195 7.41 20.33 -3.97
CA ASP A 195 7.88 20.17 -5.35
C ASP A 195 8.30 21.50 -5.98
N LYS A 196 7.58 22.59 -5.67
CA LYS A 196 7.84 23.91 -6.26
C LYS A 196 9.04 24.65 -5.64
N TYR A 197 9.29 24.50 -4.34
CA TYR A 197 10.25 25.33 -3.61
C TYR A 197 11.35 24.57 -2.87
N SER A 198 11.23 23.25 -2.67
CA SER A 198 12.25 22.48 -1.93
C SER A 198 13.64 22.66 -2.53
N ALA A 199 13.80 22.56 -3.85
CA ALA A 199 15.12 22.66 -4.49
C ALA A 199 15.59 24.12 -4.77
N LYS A 200 14.67 25.09 -4.84
CA LYS A 200 14.99 26.45 -5.31
C LYS A 200 15.01 27.51 -4.20
N LYS A 201 14.19 27.36 -3.15
CA LYS A 201 14.02 28.36 -2.07
C LYS A 201 13.65 27.70 -0.74
N HIS A 202 14.59 26.99 -0.11
CA HIS A 202 14.40 26.29 1.17
C HIS A 202 13.73 27.15 2.26
N ILE A 203 14.04 28.44 2.35
CA ILE A 203 13.45 29.34 3.37
C ILE A 203 11.94 29.52 3.20
N ARG A 204 11.44 29.64 1.96
CA ARG A 204 10.00 29.80 1.70
C ARG A 204 9.25 28.51 1.97
N TYR A 205 9.84 27.38 1.60
CA TYR A 205 9.29 26.07 1.90
C TYR A 205 9.16 25.86 3.42
N ARG A 206 10.23 26.15 4.19
CA ARG A 206 10.21 26.07 5.66
C ARG A 206 9.20 27.02 6.29
N LEU A 207 9.03 28.23 5.76
CA LEU A 207 8.02 29.17 6.24
C LEU A 207 6.60 28.63 6.03
N ILE A 208 6.30 28.09 4.85
CA ILE A 208 4.99 27.51 4.56
C ILE A 208 4.74 26.28 5.44
N GLN A 209 5.74 25.42 5.60
CA GLN A 209 5.67 24.28 6.51
C GLN A 209 5.40 24.73 7.94
N ALA A 210 6.07 25.78 8.42
CA ALA A 210 5.83 26.35 9.75
C ALA A 210 4.41 26.93 9.89
N ILE A 211 3.89 27.61 8.86
CA ILE A 211 2.52 28.14 8.84
C ILE A 211 1.50 26.99 8.90
N VAL A 212 1.69 25.94 8.08
CA VAL A 212 0.78 24.79 8.07
C VAL A 212 0.81 24.08 9.42
N VAL A 213 2.00 23.79 9.97
CA VAL A 213 2.15 23.14 11.29
C VAL A 213 1.52 23.99 12.38
N SER A 214 1.78 25.31 12.40
CA SER A 214 1.21 26.22 13.39
C SER A 214 -0.32 26.27 13.28
N GLY A 215 -0.86 26.30 12.06
CA GLY A 215 -2.30 26.25 11.80
C GLY A 215 -2.94 24.94 12.27
N THR A 216 -2.29 23.79 12.03
CA THR A 216 -2.74 22.48 12.52
C THR A 216 -2.72 22.43 14.04
N VAL A 217 -1.65 22.91 14.69
CA VAL A 217 -1.56 22.98 16.15
C VAL A 217 -2.65 23.89 16.72
N ALA A 218 -2.87 25.06 16.14
CA ALA A 218 -3.94 25.97 16.55
C ALA A 218 -5.32 25.31 16.40
N ALA A 219 -5.59 24.60 15.30
CA ALA A 219 -6.83 23.86 15.12
C ALA A 219 -7.03 22.79 16.19
N ILE A 220 -5.98 22.03 16.55
CA ILE A 220 -6.04 21.03 17.63
C ILE A 220 -6.32 21.69 18.98
N VAL A 221 -5.66 22.82 19.30
CA VAL A 221 -5.89 23.57 20.54
C VAL A 221 -7.34 24.08 20.62
N LEU A 222 -7.89 24.60 19.53
CA LEU A 222 -9.29 25.02 19.47
C LEU A 222 -10.23 23.84 19.69
N LEU A 223 -9.97 22.68 19.07
CA LEU A 223 -10.77 21.47 19.30
C LEU A 223 -10.71 21.02 20.76
N LEU A 224 -9.53 21.04 21.40
CA LEU A 224 -9.38 20.72 22.82
C LEU A 224 -10.11 21.69 23.76
N GLN A 225 -10.16 22.98 23.42
CA GLN A 225 -10.79 24.00 24.26
C GLN A 225 -12.32 24.02 24.14
N PHE A 226 -12.84 23.81 22.93
CA PHE A 226 -14.27 23.95 22.64
C PHE A 226 -15.03 22.62 22.62
N THR A 227 -14.34 21.48 22.64
CA THR A 227 -14.97 20.15 22.56
C THR A 227 -14.30 19.16 23.50
N ASN A 228 -14.96 18.02 23.77
CA ASN A 228 -14.38 16.92 24.56
C ASN A 228 -13.37 16.08 23.74
N PHE A 229 -12.51 16.75 22.98
CA PHE A 229 -11.54 16.10 22.10
C PHE A 229 -10.45 15.41 22.93
N GLN A 230 -10.16 14.14 22.61
CA GLN A 230 -9.04 13.42 23.20
C GLN A 230 -7.93 13.19 22.18
N PHE A 231 -6.69 13.01 22.63
CA PHE A 231 -5.57 12.70 21.73
C PHE A 231 -5.80 11.43 20.89
N VAL A 232 -6.53 10.45 21.45
CA VAL A 232 -6.92 9.23 20.73
C VAL A 232 -7.79 9.56 19.51
N ASP A 233 -8.66 10.58 19.59
CA ASP A 233 -9.50 11.01 18.48
C ASP A 233 -8.65 11.53 17.29
N THR A 234 -7.46 12.07 17.53
CA THR A 234 -6.51 12.44 16.45
C THR A 234 -6.07 11.21 15.67
N PHE A 235 -5.68 10.14 16.37
CA PHE A 235 -5.24 8.90 15.74
C PHE A 235 -6.39 8.20 15.02
N THR A 236 -7.56 8.15 15.65
CA THR A 236 -8.77 7.58 15.04
C THR A 236 -9.21 8.38 13.81
N GLY A 237 -9.10 9.71 13.85
CA GLY A 237 -9.37 10.59 12.69
C GLY A 237 -8.41 10.36 11.52
N LEU A 238 -7.12 10.16 11.80
CA LEU A 238 -6.14 9.77 10.77
C LEU A 238 -6.48 8.40 10.17
N LEU A 239 -6.91 7.45 11.00
CA LEU A 239 -7.34 6.13 10.54
C LEU A 239 -8.58 6.20 9.64
N ALA A 240 -9.50 7.15 9.89
CA ALA A 240 -10.66 7.40 9.03
C ALA A 240 -10.28 7.98 7.67
N PHE A 241 -9.18 8.73 7.59
CA PHE A 241 -8.69 9.30 6.34
C PHE A 241 -8.31 8.23 5.30
N LEU A 242 -7.80 7.08 5.76
CA LEU A 242 -7.43 5.96 4.88
C LEU A 242 -8.61 5.46 4.04
N PRO A 243 -9.70 4.92 4.63
CA PRO A 243 -10.84 4.46 3.85
C PRO A 243 -11.56 5.61 3.13
N THR A 244 -11.70 6.79 3.73
CA THR A 244 -12.45 7.88 3.12
C THR A 244 -11.84 8.36 1.80
N GLY A 245 -10.56 8.77 1.80
CA GLY A 245 -9.99 9.27 0.56
C GLY A 245 -9.72 8.17 -0.46
N TRP A 246 -9.46 6.92 -0.02
CA TRP A 246 -9.44 5.78 -0.93
C TRP A 246 -10.81 5.55 -1.59
N GLY A 247 -11.91 5.64 -0.84
CA GLY A 247 -13.26 5.56 -1.38
C GLY A 247 -13.60 6.69 -2.36
N ILE A 248 -13.14 7.92 -2.09
CA ILE A 248 -13.27 9.05 -3.02
C ILE A 248 -12.51 8.77 -4.32
N VAL A 249 -11.27 8.27 -4.23
CA VAL A 249 -10.48 7.90 -5.42
C VAL A 249 -11.20 6.80 -6.20
N SER A 250 -11.67 5.73 -5.55
CA SER A 250 -12.37 4.63 -6.22
C SER A 250 -13.63 5.10 -6.96
N ILE A 251 -14.47 5.93 -6.32
CA ILE A 251 -15.63 6.54 -7.00
C ILE A 251 -15.19 7.42 -8.17
N ALA A 252 -14.13 8.22 -8.02
CA ALA A 252 -13.60 9.05 -9.10
C ALA A 252 -13.12 8.21 -10.29
N LEU A 253 -12.59 7.00 -10.06
CA LEU A 253 -12.23 6.08 -11.14
C LEU A 253 -13.45 5.62 -11.93
N VAL A 254 -14.58 5.30 -11.27
CA VAL A 254 -15.83 4.94 -11.96
C VAL A 254 -16.32 6.09 -12.86
N PHE A 255 -16.21 7.33 -12.38
CA PHE A 255 -16.61 8.52 -13.14
C PHE A 255 -15.52 9.05 -14.10
N ARG A 256 -14.44 8.31 -14.32
CA ARG A 256 -13.32 8.72 -15.19
C ARG A 256 -13.74 9.28 -16.56
N PRO A 257 -14.68 8.69 -17.33
CA PRO A 257 -15.08 9.23 -18.63
C PRO A 257 -15.64 10.66 -18.57
N PHE A 258 -16.21 11.04 -17.43
CA PHE A 258 -16.76 12.37 -17.19
C PHE A 258 -15.70 13.31 -16.61
N LEU A 259 -14.93 12.86 -15.62
CA LEU A 259 -13.92 13.68 -14.95
C LEU A 259 -12.75 14.05 -15.86
N ARG A 260 -12.38 13.18 -16.81
CA ARG A 260 -11.33 13.44 -17.79
C ARG A 260 -11.64 14.60 -18.73
N ARG A 261 -12.91 15.04 -18.83
CA ARG A 261 -13.28 16.26 -19.56
C ARG A 261 -12.69 17.52 -18.93
N SER A 262 -12.45 17.49 -17.61
CA SER A 262 -11.74 18.55 -16.90
C SER A 262 -10.34 18.07 -16.54
N GLU A 263 -9.36 18.55 -17.30
CA GLU A 263 -7.95 18.17 -17.11
C GLU A 263 -7.45 18.47 -15.69
N MET A 264 -7.89 19.59 -15.09
CA MET A 264 -7.50 20.00 -13.74
C MET A 264 -8.02 19.04 -12.67
N VAL A 265 -9.28 18.59 -12.79
CA VAL A 265 -9.86 17.63 -11.84
C VAL A 265 -9.18 16.28 -11.96
N TRP A 266 -8.96 15.79 -13.20
CA TRP A 266 -8.29 14.51 -13.41
C TRP A 266 -6.85 14.51 -12.87
N LYS A 267 -6.07 15.57 -13.14
CA LYS A 267 -4.72 15.73 -12.57
C LYS A 267 -4.72 15.72 -11.03
N THR A 268 -5.77 16.26 -10.41
CA THR A 268 -5.93 16.23 -8.95
C THR A 268 -6.17 14.80 -8.47
N VAL A 269 -7.10 14.05 -9.10
CA VAL A 269 -7.36 12.63 -8.78
C VAL A 269 -6.10 11.78 -8.90
N VAL A 270 -5.33 11.95 -9.99
CA VAL A 270 -4.06 11.22 -10.20
C VAL A 270 -3.05 11.56 -9.10
N THR A 271 -2.92 12.83 -8.72
CA THR A 271 -2.01 13.25 -7.65
C THR A 271 -2.41 12.64 -6.30
N VAL A 272 -3.70 12.59 -6.00
CA VAL A 272 -4.22 11.98 -4.77
C VAL A 272 -3.98 10.47 -4.77
N ALA A 273 -4.33 9.78 -5.86
CA ALA A 273 -4.08 8.34 -6.01
C ALA A 273 -2.60 8.00 -5.81
N ARG A 274 -1.70 8.81 -6.38
CA ARG A 274 -0.25 8.65 -6.20
C ARG A 274 0.16 8.69 -4.73
N LEU A 275 -0.38 9.64 -3.97
CA LEU A 275 -0.07 9.78 -2.55
C LEU A 275 -0.64 8.62 -1.72
N TYR A 276 -1.80 8.10 -2.09
CA TYR A 276 -2.36 6.89 -1.49
C TYR A 276 -1.48 5.67 -1.76
N ASP A 277 -0.98 5.48 -2.98
CA ASP A 277 -0.09 4.36 -3.29
C ASP A 277 1.26 4.48 -2.57
N ILE A 278 1.82 5.69 -2.42
CA ILE A 278 3.00 5.90 -1.57
C ILE A 278 2.69 5.51 -0.13
N LEU A 279 1.54 5.94 0.42
CA LEU A 279 1.12 5.63 1.78
C LEU A 279 0.94 4.13 1.99
N PHE A 280 0.29 3.43 1.07
CA PHE A 280 0.16 1.98 1.09
C PHE A 280 1.51 1.29 1.00
N GLY A 281 2.40 1.76 0.13
CA GLY A 281 3.78 1.27 0.05
C GLY A 281 4.52 1.40 1.38
N VAL A 282 4.39 2.53 2.07
CA VAL A 282 4.97 2.74 3.41
C VAL A 282 4.37 1.78 4.44
N ILE A 283 3.04 1.61 4.45
CA ILE A 283 2.36 0.70 5.39
C ILE A 283 2.79 -0.75 5.16
N VAL A 284 2.94 -1.18 3.90
CA VAL A 284 3.42 -2.51 3.54
C VAL A 284 4.89 -2.72 3.92
N MET A 285 5.74 -1.71 3.70
CA MET A 285 7.16 -1.81 4.01
C MET A 285 7.46 -1.71 5.51
N ALA A 286 6.61 -1.08 6.32
CA ALA A 286 6.83 -0.95 7.75
C ALA A 286 7.06 -2.30 8.49
N PRO A 287 6.17 -3.31 8.39
CA PRO A 287 6.42 -4.61 9.01
C PRO A 287 7.61 -5.36 8.38
N VAL A 288 7.84 -5.21 7.08
CA VAL A 288 8.99 -5.82 6.39
C VAL A 288 10.30 -5.24 6.91
N ALA A 289 10.37 -3.91 7.11
CA ALA A 289 11.52 -3.23 7.66
C ALA A 289 11.83 -3.69 9.09
N VAL A 290 10.79 -3.85 9.93
CA VAL A 290 10.94 -4.40 11.28
C VAL A 290 11.50 -5.82 11.24
N LEU A 291 10.97 -6.70 10.38
CA LEU A 291 11.47 -8.08 10.25
C LEU A 291 12.89 -8.13 9.67
N SER A 292 13.23 -7.23 8.74
CA SER A 292 14.55 -7.16 8.13
C SER A 292 15.63 -6.67 9.09
N TRP A 293 15.22 -5.90 10.11
CA TRP A 293 16.12 -5.42 11.15
C TRP A 293 16.41 -6.47 12.24
N LEU A 294 15.52 -7.45 12.41
CA LEU A 294 15.71 -8.52 13.41
C LEU A 294 16.80 -9.50 12.97
N PRO A 295 17.78 -9.81 13.83
CA PRO A 295 18.86 -10.72 13.48
C PRO A 295 18.34 -12.15 13.26
N GLY A 296 18.89 -12.84 12.26
CA GLY A 296 18.61 -14.26 11.98
C GLY A 296 17.37 -14.53 11.10
N LEU A 297 16.45 -13.58 10.93
CA LEU A 297 15.25 -13.81 10.11
C LEU A 297 15.57 -13.96 8.61
N GLN A 298 16.55 -13.21 8.11
CA GLN A 298 17.05 -13.37 6.74
C GLN A 298 17.64 -14.77 6.51
N GLU A 299 18.45 -15.28 7.45
CA GLU A 299 19.01 -16.63 7.34
C GLU A 299 17.93 -17.72 7.41
N MET A 300 16.95 -17.55 8.31
CA MET A 300 15.80 -18.45 8.39
C MET A 300 15.02 -18.46 7.07
N GLN A 301 14.77 -17.28 6.49
CA GLN A 301 14.11 -17.16 5.19
C GLN A 301 14.89 -17.93 4.11
N THR A 302 16.20 -17.70 3.99
CA THR A 302 17.03 -18.38 3.00
C THR A 302 17.01 -19.90 3.19
N ARG A 303 17.07 -20.41 4.41
CA ARG A 303 16.99 -21.86 4.69
C ARG A 303 15.62 -22.46 4.37
N ILE A 304 14.55 -21.72 4.61
CA ILE A 304 13.17 -22.15 4.28
C ILE A 304 12.99 -22.18 2.76
N LEU A 305 13.47 -21.16 2.06
CA LEU A 305 13.32 -21.03 0.61
C LEU A 305 14.25 -21.99 -0.16
N PHE A 306 15.46 -22.16 0.34
CA PHE A 306 16.51 -23.02 -0.22
C PHE A 306 16.88 -24.09 0.81
N ASN A 307 16.12 -25.18 0.83
CA ASN A 307 16.45 -26.33 1.64
C ASN A 307 17.80 -26.92 1.19
N ASP A 308 18.60 -27.46 2.12
CA ASP A 308 19.88 -28.13 1.84
C ASP A 308 19.78 -29.19 0.73
N ALA A 309 18.61 -29.80 0.55
CA ALA A 309 18.35 -30.75 -0.53
C ALA A 309 18.39 -30.09 -1.93
N PHE A 310 17.87 -28.88 -2.07
CA PHE A 310 17.96 -28.09 -3.30
C PHE A 310 19.41 -27.65 -3.56
N SER A 311 20.11 -27.20 -2.53
CA SER A 311 21.55 -26.86 -2.58
C SER A 311 22.41 -28.05 -3.00
N ARG A 312 22.14 -29.25 -2.45
CA ARG A 312 22.80 -30.50 -2.86
C ARG A 312 22.48 -30.89 -4.31
N GLY A 313 21.25 -30.71 -4.75
CA GLY A 313 20.84 -30.92 -6.14
C GLY A 313 21.59 -30.02 -7.13
N LEU A 314 21.72 -28.72 -6.79
CA LEU A 314 22.51 -27.74 -7.54
C LEU A 314 23.99 -28.13 -7.64
N HIS A 315 24.62 -28.49 -6.52
CA HIS A 315 26.01 -28.93 -6.50
C HIS A 315 26.23 -30.18 -7.35
N ILE A 316 25.33 -31.17 -7.29
CA ILE A 316 25.39 -32.38 -8.11
C ILE A 316 25.23 -32.05 -9.60
N SER A 317 24.28 -31.17 -9.95
CA SER A 317 24.08 -30.70 -11.33
C SER A 317 25.32 -30.00 -11.90
N GLN A 318 25.95 -29.12 -11.11
CA GLN A 318 27.20 -28.44 -11.48
C GLN A 318 28.37 -29.42 -11.64
N ILE A 319 28.53 -30.39 -10.72
CA ILE A 319 29.57 -31.42 -10.81
C ILE A 319 29.36 -32.29 -12.05
N ILE A 320 28.13 -32.72 -12.33
CA ILE A 320 27.82 -33.54 -13.52
C ILE A 320 28.05 -32.75 -14.82
N THR A 321 27.69 -31.47 -14.84
CA THR A 321 27.89 -30.59 -16.01
C THR A 321 29.38 -30.30 -16.23
N GLY A 322 30.13 -29.97 -15.17
CA GLY A 322 31.57 -29.76 -15.24
C GLY A 322 32.33 -31.02 -15.63
N LYS A 323 31.95 -32.19 -15.11
CA LYS A 323 32.58 -33.47 -15.45
C LYS A 323 32.32 -33.87 -16.92
N LYS A 324 31.20 -33.44 -17.52
CA LYS A 324 30.92 -33.63 -18.96
C LYS A 324 31.60 -32.60 -19.86
N ALA A 325 31.85 -31.38 -19.40
CA ALA A 325 32.60 -30.37 -20.15
C ALA A 325 34.10 -30.72 -20.29
N HIS A 326 34.64 -31.47 -19.33
CA HIS A 326 36.00 -32.03 -19.39
C HIS A 326 36.08 -33.39 -20.13
N ALA A 327 34.95 -33.97 -20.52
CA ALA A 327 34.86 -35.25 -21.23
C ALA A 327 34.59 -35.09 -22.75
N VAL A 328 34.57 -33.84 -23.23
CA VAL A 328 34.66 -33.43 -24.64
C VAL A 328 36.05 -32.83 -24.83
#